data_AF-A0A8T6LWX9-F1
#
_entry.id   AF-A0A8T6LWX9-F1
#
_cell.length_a   1.000
_cell.length_b   1.000
_cell.length_c   1.000
_cell.angle_alpha   90.00
_cell.angle_beta   90.00
_cell.angle_gamma   90.00
#
_symmetry.space_group_name_H-M   'P 1'
#
loop_
_entity.id
_entity.type
_entity.pdbx_description
1 polymer ?
#
loop_
_entity_poly.entity_id
_entity_poly.type
_entity_poly.pdbx_seq_one_letter_code
_entity_poly.pdbx_strand_id
1 'polypeptide(L)'
;MISSETFHVVTTELVVGAFSVAGLCFSLCLLVHLGILKQPTWASALDHVAHFTLAFGLAATPFAILSGLSSAPGEGLNSPILVNKMLLSMTGFGFALGCLISRWRLGKRVWGSKKSISLHGASGLAACGMMLLTASAGGTFSRGESLLDVFHLPYEQVLLFPLLISLISLLLGVTMLVIGWKRMSEISSIH
;
A
#
# COMPACT_ATOMS: atom_id res chain seq x y z
N MET A 1 -10.65 29.22 0.29
CA MET A 1 -10.32 27.94 0.95
C MET A 1 -10.87 26.82 0.07
N ILE A 2 -10.09 25.78 -0.23
CA ILE A 2 -10.59 24.61 -0.97
C ILE A 2 -11.49 23.81 -0.03
N SER A 3 -12.64 23.31 -0.49
CA SER A 3 -13.52 22.50 0.34
C SER A 3 -12.85 21.17 0.69
N SER A 4 -13.24 20.56 1.82
CA SER A 4 -12.72 19.25 2.24
C SER A 4 -12.95 18.18 1.17
N GLU A 5 -14.09 18.24 0.48
CA GLU A 5 -14.44 17.33 -0.61
C GLU A 5 -13.50 17.47 -1.81
N THR A 6 -13.25 18.70 -2.29
CA THR A 6 -12.33 18.91 -3.41
C THR A 6 -10.90 18.52 -3.03
N PHE A 7 -10.48 18.81 -1.81
CA PHE A 7 -9.17 18.39 -1.30
C PHE A 7 -9.07 16.86 -1.18
N HIS A 8 -10.14 16.18 -0.77
CA HIS A 8 -10.20 14.72 -0.74
C HIS A 8 -10.03 14.13 -2.14
N VAL A 9 -10.79 14.62 -3.12
CA VAL A 9 -10.69 14.14 -4.52
C VAL A 9 -9.25 14.31 -5.02
N VAL A 10 -8.67 15.51 -4.92
CA VAL A 10 -7.30 15.78 -5.39
C VAL A 10 -6.28 14.85 -4.72
N THR A 11 -6.37 14.67 -3.41
CA THR A 11 -5.43 13.80 -2.68
C THR A 11 -5.63 12.32 -3.01
N THR A 12 -6.86 11.86 -3.22
CA THR A 12 -7.12 10.47 -3.64
C THR A 12 -6.62 10.18 -5.05
N GLU A 13 -6.81 11.08 -6.01
CA GLU A 13 -6.27 10.92 -7.36
C GLU A 13 -4.73 10.86 -7.35
N LEU A 14 -4.11 11.67 -6.49
CA LEU A 14 -2.66 11.65 -6.30
C LEU A 14 -2.16 10.30 -5.75
N VAL A 15 -2.85 9.77 -4.73
CA VAL A 15 -2.55 8.46 -4.15
C VAL A 15 -2.74 7.36 -5.20
N VAL A 16 -3.89 7.32 -5.87
CA VAL A 16 -4.21 6.29 -6.87
C VAL A 16 -3.22 6.33 -8.03
N GLY A 17 -2.94 7.51 -8.58
CA GLY A 17 -1.97 7.66 -9.66
C GLY A 17 -0.57 7.20 -9.26
N ALA A 18 -0.11 7.60 -8.07
CA ALA A 18 1.21 7.24 -7.58
C ALA A 18 1.35 5.72 -7.34
N PHE A 19 0.38 5.09 -6.65
CA PHE A 19 0.39 3.65 -6.42
C PHE A 19 0.17 2.83 -7.69
N SER A 20 -0.56 3.36 -8.69
CA SER A 20 -0.70 2.71 -10.00
C SER A 20 0.64 2.63 -10.73
N VAL A 21 1.36 3.76 -10.82
CA VAL A 21 2.68 3.80 -11.47
C VAL A 21 3.69 2.94 -10.70
N ALA A 22 3.66 3.00 -9.36
CA ALA A 22 4.48 2.14 -8.51
C ALA A 22 4.22 0.65 -8.80
N GLY A 23 2.95 0.23 -8.84
CA GLY A 23 2.55 -1.16 -9.07
C GLY A 23 3.00 -1.67 -10.44
N LEU A 24 2.87 -0.86 -11.50
CA LEU A 24 3.38 -1.20 -12.82
C LEU A 24 4.90 -1.36 -12.82
N CYS A 25 5.62 -0.41 -12.21
CA CYS A 25 7.07 -0.45 -12.16
C CYS A 25 7.59 -1.63 -11.30
N PHE A 26 6.95 -1.93 -10.17
CA PHE A 26 7.27 -3.12 -9.36
C PHE A 26 7.03 -4.42 -10.14
N SER A 27 5.92 -4.51 -10.90
CA SER A 27 5.61 -5.67 -11.73
C SER A 27 6.68 -5.89 -12.80
N LEU A 28 7.02 -4.82 -13.54
CA LEU A 28 8.06 -4.89 -14.57
C LEU A 28 9.44 -5.19 -13.97
N CYS A 29 9.78 -4.57 -12.83
CA CYS A 29 11.04 -4.83 -12.13
C CYS A 29 11.13 -6.29 -11.68
N LEU A 30 10.03 -6.87 -11.18
CA LEU A 30 9.94 -8.29 -10.82
C LEU A 30 10.13 -9.19 -12.04
N LEU A 31 9.46 -8.89 -13.17
CA LEU A 31 9.63 -9.65 -14.41
C LEU A 31 11.06 -9.62 -14.94
N VAL A 32 11.76 -8.49 -14.83
CA VAL A 32 13.18 -8.37 -15.21
C VAL A 32 14.06 -9.24 -14.31
N HIS A 33 13.90 -9.13 -12.98
CA HIS A 33 14.73 -9.88 -12.02
C HIS A 33 14.42 -11.39 -11.98
N LEU A 34 13.22 -11.82 -12.39
CA LEU A 34 12.88 -13.22 -12.58
C LEU A 34 13.36 -13.79 -13.93
N GLY A 35 13.94 -12.95 -14.80
CA GLY A 35 14.43 -13.36 -16.12
C GLY A 35 13.35 -13.59 -17.17
N ILE A 36 12.09 -13.17 -16.89
CA ILE A 36 10.97 -13.24 -17.84
C ILE A 36 11.11 -12.13 -18.87
N LEU A 37 11.45 -10.91 -18.44
CA LEU A 37 11.70 -9.77 -19.31
C LEU A 37 13.21 -9.57 -19.52
N LYS A 38 13.69 -9.79 -20.75
CA LYS A 38 15.11 -9.71 -21.12
C LYS A 38 15.58 -8.27 -21.40
N GLN A 39 15.31 -7.34 -20.48
CA GLN A 39 15.69 -5.92 -20.58
C GLN A 39 16.37 -5.45 -19.28
N PRO A 40 17.62 -5.89 -19.01
CA PRO A 40 18.32 -5.57 -17.76
C PRO A 40 18.62 -4.07 -17.61
N THR A 41 18.71 -3.34 -18.71
CA THR A 41 18.92 -1.88 -18.74
C THR A 41 17.77 -1.12 -18.09
N TRP A 42 16.55 -1.66 -18.12
CA TRP A 42 15.36 -1.03 -17.55
C TRP A 42 15.26 -1.23 -16.03
N ALA A 43 15.97 -2.22 -15.48
CA ALA A 43 15.85 -2.62 -14.07
C ALA A 43 16.06 -1.43 -13.12
N SER A 44 17.11 -0.62 -13.35
CA SER A 44 17.43 0.52 -12.49
C SER A 44 16.41 1.66 -12.60
N ALA A 45 15.91 1.93 -13.80
CA ALA A 45 14.92 2.98 -14.02
C ALA A 45 13.59 2.61 -13.35
N LEU A 46 13.11 1.38 -13.62
CA LEU A 46 11.88 0.85 -13.02
C LEU A 46 11.95 0.80 -11.49
N ASP A 47 13.09 0.37 -10.95
CA ASP A 47 13.33 0.33 -9.50
C ASP A 47 13.27 1.73 -8.88
N HIS A 48 13.89 2.75 -9.48
CA HIS A 48 13.81 4.12 -8.97
C HIS A 48 12.39 4.69 -9.06
N VAL A 49 11.73 4.54 -10.20
CA VAL A 49 10.37 5.05 -10.40
C VAL A 49 9.40 4.35 -9.44
N ALA A 50 9.50 3.03 -9.27
CA ALA A 50 8.66 2.27 -8.34
C ALA A 50 8.75 2.81 -6.91
N HIS A 51 9.96 2.97 -6.37
CA HIS A 51 10.14 3.43 -5.00
C HIS A 51 9.82 4.92 -4.82
N PHE A 52 10.15 5.76 -5.80
CA PHE A 52 9.83 7.19 -5.74
C PHE A 52 8.33 7.43 -5.72
N THR A 53 7.61 6.80 -6.67
CA THR A 53 6.14 6.92 -6.74
C THR A 53 5.45 6.27 -5.56
N LEU A 54 5.97 5.15 -5.04
CA LEU A 54 5.47 4.54 -3.79
C LEU A 54 5.64 5.49 -2.60
N ALA A 55 6.81 6.11 -2.43
CA ALA A 55 7.06 7.07 -1.36
C ALA A 55 6.19 8.31 -1.47
N PHE A 56 6.01 8.81 -2.68
CA PHE A 56 5.14 9.95 -2.96
C PHE A 56 3.67 9.65 -2.65
N GLY A 57 3.16 8.50 -3.10
CA GLY A 57 1.81 8.03 -2.77
C GLY A 57 1.62 7.81 -1.27
N LEU A 58 2.63 7.26 -0.59
CA LEU A 58 2.62 7.08 0.85
C LEU A 58 2.53 8.42 1.60
N ALA A 59 3.27 9.44 1.14
CA ALA A 59 3.20 10.78 1.72
C ALA A 59 1.83 11.45 1.48
N ALA A 60 1.18 11.16 0.34
CA ALA A 60 -0.16 11.66 0.03
C ALA A 60 -1.28 10.94 0.81
N THR A 61 -1.06 9.70 1.24
CA THR A 61 -2.06 8.82 1.87
C THR A 61 -2.69 9.41 3.16
N PRO A 62 -1.92 9.96 4.12
CA PRO A 62 -2.49 10.61 5.30
C PRO A 62 -3.46 11.75 4.95
N PHE A 63 -3.14 12.56 3.94
CA PHE A 63 -4.01 13.65 3.52
C PHE A 63 -5.32 13.15 2.92
N ALA A 64 -5.27 12.06 2.14
CA ALA A 64 -6.47 11.44 1.59
C ALA A 64 -7.37 10.82 2.69
N ILE A 65 -6.77 10.24 3.73
CA ILE A 65 -7.52 9.67 4.86
C ILE A 65 -8.17 10.76 5.70
N LEU A 66 -7.39 11.77 6.11
CA LEU A 66 -7.89 12.86 6.96
C LEU A 66 -8.99 13.66 6.25
N SER A 67 -8.79 14.01 4.98
CA SER A 67 -9.80 14.69 4.17
C SER A 67 -11.04 13.82 3.90
N GLY A 68 -10.86 12.50 3.81
CA GLY A 68 -11.97 11.55 3.64
C GLY A 68 -12.84 11.45 4.89
N LEU A 69 -12.22 11.45 6.08
CA LEU A 69 -12.94 11.47 7.36
C LEU A 69 -13.72 12.76 7.55
N SER A 70 -13.13 13.91 7.16
CA SER A 70 -13.79 15.22 7.27
C SER A 70 -14.92 15.44 6.25
N SER A 71 -14.93 14.69 5.15
CA SER A 71 -15.94 14.80 4.08
C SER A 71 -16.99 13.69 4.13
N ALA A 72 -16.92 12.78 5.10
CA ALA A 72 -17.86 11.67 5.22
C ALA A 72 -19.25 12.18 5.70
N PRO A 73 -20.34 11.90 4.96
CA PRO A 73 -21.68 12.34 5.35
C PRO A 73 -22.19 11.55 6.55
N GLY A 74 -22.46 12.26 7.67
CA GLY A 74 -23.44 11.97 8.73
C GLY A 74 -23.39 10.66 9.54
N GLU A 75 -23.01 9.52 8.94
CA GLU A 75 -23.13 8.18 9.54
C GLU A 75 -21.81 7.60 10.08
N GLY A 76 -20.68 8.31 9.97
CA GLY A 76 -19.41 7.89 10.57
C GLY A 76 -18.95 6.48 10.14
N LEU A 77 -18.23 5.77 11.02
CA LEU A 77 -17.71 4.41 10.81
C LEU A 77 -18.79 3.31 10.78
N ASN A 78 -20.08 3.66 10.68
CA ASN A 78 -21.17 2.68 10.68
C ASN A 78 -21.42 2.05 9.30
N SER A 79 -20.82 2.58 8.22
CA SER A 79 -20.92 1.96 6.91
C SER A 79 -19.85 0.87 6.71
N PRO A 80 -20.26 -0.36 6.33
CA PRO A 80 -19.35 -1.48 6.04
C PRO A 80 -18.18 -1.14 5.10
N ILE A 81 -18.51 -0.41 4.05
CA ILE A 81 -17.59 0.00 3.00
C ILE A 81 -16.52 0.99 3.50
N LEU A 82 -16.85 1.87 4.44
CA LEU A 82 -15.87 2.79 5.02
C LEU A 82 -14.89 2.05 5.93
N VAL A 83 -15.36 1.06 6.69
CA VAL A 83 -14.48 0.19 7.50
C VAL A 83 -13.50 -0.56 6.60
N ASN A 84 -13.98 -1.15 5.50
CA ASN A 84 -13.13 -1.83 4.53
C ASN A 84 -12.13 -0.88 3.86
N LYS A 85 -12.54 0.36 3.53
CA LYS A 85 -11.65 1.40 2.99
C LYS A 85 -10.53 1.76 3.97
N MET A 86 -10.83 1.87 5.26
CA MET A 86 -9.82 2.11 6.29
C MET A 86 -8.89 0.91 6.47
N LEU A 87 -9.42 -0.30 6.51
CA LEU A 87 -8.61 -1.52 6.64
C LEU A 87 -7.63 -1.69 5.48
N LEU A 88 -8.12 -1.56 4.23
CA LEU A 88 -7.31 -1.70 3.03
C LEU A 88 -6.25 -0.59 2.92
N SER A 89 -6.62 0.67 3.21
CA SER A 89 -5.66 1.79 3.16
C SER A 89 -4.56 1.66 4.21
N MET A 90 -4.89 1.27 5.45
CA MET A 90 -3.91 1.03 6.52
C MET A 90 -2.99 -0.15 6.20
N THR A 91 -3.54 -1.23 5.65
CA THR A 91 -2.77 -2.40 5.23
C THR A 91 -1.81 -2.04 4.08
N GLY A 92 -2.30 -1.31 3.08
CA GLY A 92 -1.49 -0.79 1.97
C GLY A 92 -0.38 0.15 2.45
N PHE A 93 -0.69 1.05 3.39
CA PHE A 93 0.28 1.94 4.04
C PHE A 93 1.39 1.15 4.75
N GLY A 94 1.03 0.13 5.52
CA GLY A 94 1.99 -0.73 6.22
C GLY A 94 2.94 -1.46 5.26
N PHE A 95 2.40 -2.07 4.20
CA PHE A 95 3.23 -2.71 3.17
C PHE A 95 4.13 -1.72 2.43
N ALA A 96 3.61 -0.55 2.06
CA ALA A 96 4.39 0.50 1.41
C ALA A 96 5.56 0.97 2.28
N LEU A 97 5.28 1.26 3.55
CA LEU A 97 6.29 1.67 4.51
C LEU A 97 7.35 0.58 4.72
N GLY A 98 6.92 -0.68 4.90
CA GLY A 98 7.83 -1.82 5.01
C GLY A 98 8.72 -2.00 3.78
N CYS A 99 8.15 -1.87 2.59
CA CYS A 99 8.89 -1.93 1.32
C CYS A 99 9.93 -0.81 1.22
N LEU A 100 9.56 0.44 1.55
CA LEU A 100 10.48 1.59 1.51
C LEU A 100 11.60 1.47 2.56
N ILE A 101 11.29 1.03 3.78
CA ILE A 101 12.30 0.81 4.82
C ILE A 101 13.28 -0.29 4.39
N SER A 102 12.77 -1.41 3.84
CA SER A 102 13.59 -2.49 3.27
C SER A 102 14.54 -1.95 2.21
N ARG A 103 14.02 -1.15 1.27
CA ARG A 103 14.82 -0.52 0.22
C ARG A 103 15.87 0.44 0.78
N TRP A 104 15.48 1.29 1.73
CA TRP A 104 16.38 2.29 2.31
C TRP A 104 17.59 1.65 2.99
N ARG A 105 17.39 0.53 3.72
CA ARG A 105 18.48 -0.15 4.42
C ARG A 105 19.31 -1.09 3.54
N LEU A 106 18.68 -1.88 2.68
CA LEU A 106 19.36 -2.89 1.87
C LEU A 106 19.87 -2.33 0.53
N GLY A 107 19.37 -1.17 0.09
CA GLY A 107 19.72 -0.56 -1.18
C GLY A 107 19.46 -1.52 -2.34
N LYS A 108 20.45 -1.72 -3.21
CA LYS A 108 20.35 -2.66 -4.34
C LYS A 108 20.32 -4.14 -3.91
N ARG A 109 20.68 -4.46 -2.66
CA ARG A 109 20.70 -5.85 -2.17
C ARG A 109 19.30 -6.45 -2.03
N VAL A 110 18.23 -5.63 -2.02
CA VAL A 110 16.84 -6.14 -2.07
C VAL A 110 16.58 -7.03 -3.28
N TRP A 111 17.34 -6.84 -4.36
CA TRP A 111 17.26 -7.63 -5.58
C TRP A 111 18.36 -8.71 -5.70
N GLY A 112 19.16 -8.92 -4.64
CA GLY A 112 20.34 -9.79 -4.69
C GLY A 112 20.07 -11.28 -4.56
N SER A 113 18.88 -11.70 -4.09
CA SER A 113 18.51 -13.12 -3.97
C SER A 113 17.07 -13.35 -4.41
N LYS A 114 16.76 -14.53 -4.96
CA LYS A 114 15.40 -14.87 -5.42
C LYS A 114 14.33 -14.69 -4.33
N LYS A 115 14.66 -15.04 -3.08
CA LYS A 115 13.76 -14.85 -1.93
C LYS A 115 13.51 -13.37 -1.66
N SER A 116 14.57 -12.56 -1.66
CA SER A 116 14.46 -11.12 -1.45
C SER A 116 13.70 -10.42 -2.58
N ILE A 117 13.98 -10.79 -3.83
CA ILE A 117 13.27 -10.29 -5.02
C ILE A 117 11.76 -10.54 -4.88
N SER A 118 11.37 -11.77 -4.54
CA SER A 118 9.97 -12.16 -4.42
C SER A 118 9.29 -11.45 -3.25
N LEU A 119 9.89 -11.42 -2.06
CA LEU A 119 9.30 -10.76 -0.90
C LEU A 119 9.21 -9.24 -1.07
N HIS A 120 10.26 -8.61 -1.58
CA HIS A 120 10.31 -7.17 -1.81
C HIS A 120 9.31 -6.76 -2.88
N GLY A 121 9.30 -7.45 -4.03
CA GLY A 121 8.33 -7.24 -5.10
C GLY A 121 6.90 -7.50 -4.64
N ALA A 122 6.64 -8.61 -3.93
CA ALA A 122 5.31 -8.92 -3.40
C ALA A 122 4.83 -7.87 -2.39
N SER A 123 5.71 -7.34 -1.53
CA SER A 123 5.34 -6.28 -0.59
C SER A 123 4.95 -4.98 -1.31
N GLY A 124 5.71 -4.57 -2.33
CA GLY A 124 5.39 -3.39 -3.13
C GLY A 124 4.08 -3.57 -3.92
N LEU A 125 3.88 -4.74 -4.52
CA LEU A 125 2.64 -5.06 -5.24
C LEU A 125 1.43 -5.19 -4.31
N ALA A 126 1.60 -5.78 -3.12
CA ALA A 126 0.55 -5.85 -2.12
C ALA A 126 0.14 -4.45 -1.65
N ALA A 127 1.12 -3.56 -1.43
CA ALA A 127 0.84 -2.16 -1.10
C ALA A 127 -0.02 -1.47 -2.17
N CYS A 128 0.38 -1.61 -3.44
CA CYS A 128 -0.34 -1.03 -4.57
C CYS A 128 -1.73 -1.65 -4.74
N GLY A 129 -1.83 -2.98 -4.67
CA GLY A 129 -3.11 -3.68 -4.77
C GLY A 129 -4.09 -3.26 -3.69
N MET A 130 -3.66 -3.20 -2.43
CA MET A 130 -4.52 -2.75 -1.32
C MET A 130 -4.98 -1.30 -1.50
N MET A 131 -4.11 -0.41 -2.00
CA MET A 131 -4.47 0.98 -2.23
C MET A 131 -5.42 1.15 -3.43
N LEU A 132 -5.25 0.36 -4.49
CA LEU A 132 -6.18 0.36 -5.63
C LEU A 132 -7.54 -0.25 -5.27
N LEU A 133 -7.57 -1.28 -4.43
CA LEU A 133 -8.81 -1.82 -3.86
C LEU A 133 -9.52 -0.80 -2.98
N THR A 134 -8.75 -0.04 -2.18
CA THR A 134 -9.30 1.09 -1.38
C THR A 134 -9.98 2.12 -2.28
N ALA A 135 -9.34 2.48 -3.39
CA ALA A 135 -9.89 3.43 -4.34
C ALA A 135 -11.12 2.88 -5.05
N SER A 136 -11.10 1.59 -5.39
CA SER A 136 -12.23 0.90 -5.99
C SER A 136 -13.46 0.90 -5.07
N ALA A 137 -13.29 0.56 -3.78
CA ALA A 137 -14.33 0.69 -2.77
C ALA A 137 -14.82 2.15 -2.61
N GLY A 138 -13.90 3.12 -2.74
CA GLY A 138 -14.26 4.54 -2.77
C GLY A 138 -15.13 4.94 -3.96
N GLY A 139 -14.88 4.36 -5.14
CA GLY A 139 -15.72 4.52 -6.34
C GLY A 139 -17.13 3.99 -6.11
N THR A 140 -17.24 2.76 -5.61
CA THR A 140 -18.53 2.13 -5.28
C THR A 140 -19.31 2.97 -4.25
N PHE A 141 -18.64 3.46 -3.20
CA PHE A 141 -19.28 4.30 -2.16
C PHE A 141 -19.79 5.64 -2.71
N SER A 142 -19.04 6.30 -3.58
CA SER A 142 -19.37 7.65 -4.05
C SER A 142 -20.27 7.68 -5.28
N ARG A 143 -20.15 6.70 -6.18
CA ARG A 143 -20.76 6.71 -7.52
C ARG A 143 -21.60 5.46 -7.82
N GLY A 144 -21.57 4.45 -6.94
CA GLY A 144 -22.23 3.17 -7.18
C GLY A 144 -21.57 2.29 -8.25
N GLU A 145 -20.39 2.67 -8.73
CA GLU A 145 -19.66 1.97 -9.79
C GLU A 145 -18.14 1.95 -9.53
N SER A 146 -17.48 0.89 -9.99
CA SER A 146 -16.05 0.68 -9.87
C SER A 146 -15.48 -0.16 -11.01
N LEU A 147 -14.22 0.10 -11.38
CA LEU A 147 -13.52 -0.71 -12.39
C LEU A 147 -13.38 -2.19 -12.00
N LEU A 148 -13.38 -2.49 -10.71
CA LEU A 148 -13.27 -3.86 -10.21
C LEU A 148 -14.63 -4.52 -9.96
N ASP A 149 -15.75 -3.87 -10.29
CA ASP A 149 -17.09 -4.47 -10.12
C ASP A 149 -17.29 -5.69 -11.03
N VAL A 150 -16.53 -5.81 -12.12
CA VAL A 150 -16.46 -7.04 -12.93
C VAL A 150 -16.10 -8.28 -12.10
N PHE A 151 -15.32 -8.10 -11.03
CA PHE A 151 -14.91 -9.18 -10.13
C PHE A 151 -15.90 -9.43 -8.99
N HIS A 152 -17.02 -8.69 -8.92
CA HIS A 152 -18.07 -8.84 -7.90
C HIS A 152 -17.51 -8.93 -6.47
N LEU A 153 -16.62 -8.00 -6.12
CA LEU A 153 -15.92 -8.02 -4.83
C LEU A 153 -16.89 -7.71 -3.68
N PRO A 154 -16.79 -8.42 -2.54
CA PRO A 154 -17.72 -8.27 -1.42
C PRO A 154 -17.42 -7.03 -0.55
N TYR A 155 -17.54 -5.84 -1.13
CA TYR A 155 -17.23 -4.58 -0.43
C TYR A 155 -18.17 -4.27 0.74
N GLU A 156 -19.39 -4.80 0.71
CA GLU A 156 -20.41 -4.64 1.75
C GLU A 156 -20.26 -5.63 2.92
N GLN A 157 -19.38 -6.62 2.78
CA GLN A 157 -19.11 -7.57 3.85
C GLN A 157 -17.96 -7.04 4.71
N VAL A 158 -18.24 -6.70 5.96
CA VAL A 158 -17.19 -6.28 6.90
C VAL A 158 -16.49 -7.51 7.44
N LEU A 159 -15.17 -7.53 7.37
CA LEU A 159 -14.35 -8.41 8.19
C LEU A 159 -14.38 -7.94 9.65
N LEU A 160 -15.48 -8.28 10.33
CA LEU A 160 -15.61 -8.11 11.77
C LEU A 160 -14.84 -9.25 12.45
N PHE A 161 -13.62 -8.92 12.88
CA PHE A 161 -12.88 -9.81 13.76
C PHE A 161 -13.39 -9.65 15.20
N PRO A 162 -13.61 -10.75 15.94
CA PRO A 162 -13.78 -10.70 17.38
C PRO A 162 -12.62 -9.93 18.03
N LEU A 163 -12.91 -9.12 19.04
CA LEU A 163 -11.93 -8.25 19.72
C LEU A 163 -10.65 -9.01 20.14
N LEU A 164 -10.80 -10.26 20.55
CA LEU A 164 -9.67 -11.12 20.91
C LEU A 164 -8.72 -11.38 19.72
N ILE A 165 -9.27 -11.64 18.52
CA ILE A 165 -8.47 -11.89 17.32
C ILE A 165 -7.75 -10.61 16.89
N SER A 166 -8.42 -9.45 16.98
CA SER A 166 -7.81 -8.14 16.71
C SER A 166 -6.68 -7.80 17.69
N LEU A 167 -6.84 -8.13 18.97
CA LEU A 167 -5.79 -7.95 19.97
C LEU A 167 -4.59 -8.86 19.70
N ILE A 168 -4.83 -10.13 19.38
CA ILE A 168 -3.77 -11.09 19.04
C ILE A 168 -3.02 -10.63 17.80
N SER A 169 -3.73 -10.19 16.75
CA SER A 169 -3.09 -9.72 15.51
C SER A 169 -2.28 -8.44 15.71
N LEU A 170 -2.78 -7.51 16.54
CA LEU A 170 -2.04 -6.31 16.94
C LEU A 170 -0.76 -6.67 17.69
N LEU A 171 -0.84 -7.53 18.70
CA LEU A 171 0.31 -7.98 19.48
C LEU A 171 1.33 -8.68 18.59
N LEU A 172 0.88 -9.53 17.67
CA LEU A 172 1.75 -10.19 16.71
C LEU A 172 2.44 -9.16 15.80
N GLY A 173 1.70 -8.20 15.26
CA GLY A 173 2.24 -7.13 14.43
C GLY A 173 3.29 -6.28 15.15
N VAL A 174 3.02 -5.87 16.39
CA VAL A 174 3.98 -5.13 17.24
C VAL A 174 5.21 -5.99 17.53
N THR A 175 5.02 -7.27 17.85
CA THR A 175 6.13 -8.19 18.12
C THR A 175 7.03 -8.36 16.89
N MET A 176 6.43 -8.55 15.70
CA MET A 176 7.17 -8.64 14.44
C MET A 176 7.91 -7.34 14.13
N LEU A 177 7.29 -6.19 14.39
CA LEU A 177 7.93 -4.88 14.22
C LEU A 177 9.13 -4.71 15.17
N VAL A 178 8.99 -5.08 16.45
CA VAL A 178 10.08 -5.00 17.44
C VAL A 178 11.22 -5.95 17.11
N ILE A 179 10.91 -7.22 16.75
CA ILE A 179 11.93 -8.19 16.35
C ILE A 179 12.63 -7.73 15.08
N GLY A 180 11.85 -7.25 14.09
CA GLY A 180 12.37 -6.65 12.87
C GLY A 180 13.32 -5.49 13.20
N TRP A 181 12.90 -4.56 14.05
CA TRP A 181 13.70 -3.40 14.45
C TRP A 181 15.02 -3.80 15.11
N LYS A 182 14.99 -4.75 16.06
CA LYS A 182 16.19 -5.24 16.75
C LYS A 182 17.16 -5.96 15.80
N ARG A 183 16.66 -6.86 14.95
CA ARG A 183 17.49 -7.51 13.92
C ARG A 183 18.09 -6.50 12.94
N MET A 184 17.33 -5.47 12.60
CA MET A 184 17.79 -4.41 11.73
C MET A 184 18.84 -3.49 12.39
N SER A 185 18.86 -3.33 13.72
CA SER A 185 19.93 -2.56 14.41
C SER A 185 21.25 -3.33 14.51
N GLU A 186 21.21 -4.65 14.67
CA GLU A 186 22.43 -5.48 14.73
C GLU A 186 23.20 -5.46 13.41
N ILE A 187 22.50 -5.54 12.27
CA ILE A 187 23.13 -5.50 10.93
C ILE A 187 23.78 -4.12 10.66
N SER A 188 23.27 -3.04 11.24
CA SER A 188 23.84 -1.69 11.10
C SER A 188 25.12 -1.48 11.91
N SER A 189 25.40 -2.33 12.91
CA SER A 189 26.60 -2.23 13.77
C SER A 189 27.83 -2.93 13.19
N ILE A 190 27.67 -3.64 12.07
CA ILE A 190 28.76 -4.21 11.29
C ILE A 190 29.13 -3.19 10.21
N HIS A 191 29.73 -2.08 10.65
CA HIS A 191 30.39 -1.10 9.79
C HIS A 191 31.74 -0.74 10.38
#